data_AF-A0A522LKT9-F1
#
_entry.id   AF-A0A522LKT9-F1
#
_cell.length_a   1.000
_cell.length_b   1.000
_cell.length_c   1.000
_cell.angle_alpha   90.00
_cell.angle_beta   90.00
_cell.angle_gamma   90.00
#
_symmetry.space_group_name_H-M   'P 1'
#
loop_
_entity.id
_entity.type
_entity.pdbx_description
1 polymer ?
#
loop_
_entity_poly.entity_id
_entity_poly.type
_entity_poly.pdbx_seq_one_letter_code
_entity_poly.pdbx_strand_id
1 'polypeptide(L)'
;MTGFLDPQAPNSIAEYSRYIDGDLLGKLIAKNFLVNRVGYQSSDVSTPLGRYGDAARKYAIEGGAVHDPADGFVETKIGAVSYEVKCARINIANRYKGESKENWAFVNLSTTPAKKPKSYGVLIAIGITTLGLENERYWEHLHDLLTTLHEARIPARVDALPHEEDFLSLCSFFVLPMSEIRTNYFRVNLNSVEASRYGQYRAWGHDRARCLSVWEAALGKLSRVAQTTALQRTTLDGH
;
A
#
# COMPACT_ATOMS: atom_id res chain seq x y z
N MET A 1 14.94 28.99 -13.96
CA MET A 1 13.91 28.47 -13.04
C MET A 1 14.53 28.10 -11.70
N THR A 2 15.06 29.09 -10.99
CA THR A 2 15.62 29.01 -9.64
C THR A 2 14.57 29.57 -8.70
N GLY A 3 13.77 28.71 -8.06
CA GLY A 3 12.66 29.14 -7.21
C GLY A 3 11.56 28.10 -6.96
N PHE A 4 11.68 26.88 -7.50
CA PHE A 4 10.73 25.78 -7.27
C PHE A 4 11.26 24.68 -6.35
N LEU A 5 12.53 24.74 -5.97
CA LEU A 5 13.14 23.74 -5.10
C LEU A 5 13.19 24.29 -3.68
N ASP A 6 12.61 23.55 -2.74
CA ASP A 6 12.78 23.87 -1.33
C ASP A 6 14.28 23.87 -0.98
N PRO A 7 14.83 24.93 -0.37
CA PRO A 7 16.24 24.97 0.03
C PRO A 7 16.66 23.82 0.97
N GLN A 8 15.70 23.18 1.64
CA GLN A 8 15.92 22.04 2.52
C GLN A 8 15.86 20.68 1.80
N ALA A 9 15.47 20.66 0.52
CA ALA A 9 15.48 19.44 -0.27
C ALA A 9 16.92 19.00 -0.60
N PRO A 10 17.25 17.70 -0.51
CA PRO A 10 18.60 17.22 -0.80
C PRO A 10 18.96 17.35 -2.28
N ASN A 11 17.97 17.22 -3.17
CA ASN A 11 18.09 17.49 -4.60
C ASN A 11 16.68 17.54 -5.24
N SER A 12 16.61 18.00 -6.48
CA SER A 12 15.35 18.15 -7.22
C SER A 12 14.64 16.83 -7.51
N ILE A 13 15.37 15.74 -7.78
CA ILE A 13 14.78 14.43 -8.08
C ILE A 13 14.06 13.89 -6.85
N ALA A 14 14.69 13.98 -5.69
CA ALA A 14 14.10 13.60 -4.42
C ALA A 14 12.81 14.38 -4.18
N GLU A 15 12.83 15.71 -4.29
CA GLU A 15 11.65 16.56 -4.12
C GLU A 15 10.53 16.21 -5.12
N TYR A 16 10.83 16.11 -6.42
CA TYR A 16 9.83 15.74 -7.43
C TYR A 16 9.26 14.33 -7.21
N SER A 17 10.06 13.38 -6.75
CA SER A 17 9.57 12.04 -6.42
C SER A 17 8.53 12.05 -5.28
N ARG A 18 8.59 13.06 -4.41
CA ARG A 18 7.61 13.28 -3.35
C ARG A 18 6.35 14.02 -3.86
N TYR A 19 6.33 14.56 -5.08
CA TYR A 19 5.12 15.11 -5.73
C TYR A 19 4.34 14.08 -6.55
N ILE A 20 4.82 12.84 -6.64
CA ILE A 20 4.13 11.77 -7.37
C ILE A 20 2.72 11.57 -6.80
N ASP A 21 1.72 11.50 -7.71
CA ASP A 21 0.33 11.18 -7.39
C ASP A 21 0.25 9.93 -6.51
N GLY A 22 -0.60 9.96 -5.48
CA GLY A 22 -0.68 8.90 -4.47
C GLY A 22 -0.93 7.50 -5.05
N ASP A 23 -1.61 7.39 -6.18
CA ASP A 23 -1.84 6.11 -6.87
C ASP A 23 -0.54 5.56 -7.47
N LEU A 24 0.18 6.38 -8.23
CA LEU A 24 1.47 6.01 -8.82
C LEU A 24 2.54 5.74 -7.75
N LEU A 25 2.58 6.59 -6.72
CA LEU A 25 3.47 6.43 -5.58
C LEU A 25 3.20 5.10 -4.87
N GLY A 26 1.93 4.81 -4.59
CA GLY A 26 1.51 3.55 -3.99
C GLY A 26 1.97 2.35 -4.80
N LYS A 27 1.75 2.35 -6.13
CA LYS A 27 2.15 1.25 -7.02
C LYS A 27 3.65 0.98 -7.01
N LEU A 28 4.47 2.03 -7.05
CA LEU A 28 5.93 1.91 -6.95
C LEU A 28 6.35 1.26 -5.62
N ILE A 29 5.78 1.73 -4.51
CA ILE A 29 6.09 1.22 -3.17
C ILE A 29 5.57 -0.21 -3.00
N ALA A 30 4.39 -0.54 -3.52
CA ALA A 30 3.82 -1.89 -3.44
C ALA A 30 4.68 -2.91 -4.19
N LYS A 31 5.15 -2.57 -5.40
CA LYS A 31 6.08 -3.42 -6.14
C LYS A 31 7.39 -3.62 -5.37
N ASN A 32 7.96 -2.53 -4.86
CA ASN A 32 9.16 -2.54 -4.04
C ASN A 32 8.99 -3.43 -2.78
N PHE A 33 7.87 -3.33 -2.08
CA PHE A 33 7.51 -4.18 -0.95
C PHE A 33 7.47 -5.67 -1.33
N LEU A 34 6.78 -6.03 -2.42
CA LEU A 34 6.66 -7.43 -2.86
C LEU A 34 8.02 -8.03 -3.23
N VAL A 35 8.89 -7.25 -3.89
CA VAL A 35 10.22 -7.72 -4.29
C VAL A 35 11.19 -7.76 -3.11
N ASN A 36 11.34 -6.65 -2.37
CA ASN A 36 12.42 -6.48 -1.39
C ASN A 36 12.04 -6.87 0.05
N ARG A 37 10.76 -7.06 0.36
CA ARG A 37 10.32 -7.53 1.70
C ARG A 37 9.73 -8.91 1.68
N VAL A 38 8.84 -9.18 0.72
CA VAL A 38 8.23 -10.50 0.59
C VAL A 38 9.18 -11.48 -0.13
N GLY A 39 9.98 -11.00 -1.08
CA GLY A 39 11.00 -11.82 -1.75
C GLY A 39 10.56 -12.43 -3.08
N TYR A 40 9.53 -11.85 -3.73
CA TYR A 40 9.16 -12.25 -5.09
C TYR A 40 10.21 -11.81 -6.11
N GLN A 41 10.35 -12.56 -7.20
CA GLN A 41 11.11 -12.08 -8.34
C GLN A 41 10.35 -10.93 -9.00
N SER A 42 11.06 -9.95 -9.56
CA SER A 42 10.39 -8.83 -10.22
C SER A 42 9.55 -9.27 -11.44
N SER A 43 9.84 -10.42 -12.05
CA SER A 43 9.04 -11.01 -13.14
C SER A 43 7.67 -11.49 -12.67
N ASP A 44 7.56 -11.86 -11.40
CA ASP A 44 6.36 -12.44 -10.82
C ASP A 44 5.37 -11.35 -10.36
N VAL A 45 5.81 -10.08 -10.36
CA VAL A 45 5.03 -8.94 -9.88
C VAL A 45 4.70 -8.00 -11.03
N SER A 46 3.42 -7.98 -11.42
CA SER A 46 2.89 -7.06 -12.41
C SER A 46 2.17 -5.89 -11.72
N THR A 47 2.80 -4.72 -11.71
CA THR A 47 2.22 -3.46 -11.21
C THR A 47 2.27 -2.40 -12.31
N PRO A 48 1.29 -2.40 -13.22
CA PRO A 48 1.28 -1.48 -14.34
C PRO A 48 1.06 -0.03 -13.85
N LEU A 49 1.94 0.88 -14.27
CA LEU A 49 1.92 2.28 -13.86
C LEU A 49 0.86 3.04 -14.68
N GLY A 50 -0.34 3.21 -14.12
CA GLY A 50 -1.43 3.96 -14.72
C GLY A 50 -2.75 3.77 -13.97
N ARG A 51 -3.73 4.66 -14.19
CA ARG A 51 -5.09 4.53 -13.65
C ARG A 51 -5.85 3.49 -14.47
N TYR A 52 -5.97 2.27 -13.96
CA TYR A 52 -6.65 1.15 -14.64
C TYR A 52 -8.15 1.41 -14.90
N GLY A 53 -8.75 2.34 -14.18
CA GLY A 53 -10.17 2.70 -14.30
C GLY A 53 -10.59 3.28 -15.66
N ASP A 54 -9.66 3.80 -16.46
CA ASP A 54 -9.98 4.52 -17.70
C ASP A 54 -9.69 3.72 -18.99
N ALA A 55 -9.10 2.52 -18.88
CA ALA A 55 -8.77 1.72 -20.05
C ALA A 55 -9.92 0.76 -20.39
N ALA A 56 -10.69 1.08 -21.44
CA ALA A 56 -11.82 0.27 -21.93
C ALA A 56 -11.47 -1.17 -22.43
N ARG A 57 -10.19 -1.57 -22.34
CA ARG A 57 -9.49 -2.81 -22.78
C ARG A 57 -8.15 -2.35 -23.34
N LYS A 58 -6.99 -2.81 -22.86
CA LYS A 58 -5.76 -2.57 -23.63
C LYS A 58 -4.68 -3.65 -23.64
N TYR A 59 -4.72 -4.67 -22.77
CA TYR A 59 -3.92 -5.87 -22.98
C TYR A 59 -4.76 -7.09 -22.65
N ALA A 60 -5.23 -7.80 -23.68
CA ALA A 60 -5.65 -9.18 -23.51
C ALA A 60 -4.38 -9.98 -23.28
N ILE A 61 -4.00 -10.17 -22.02
CA ILE A 61 -3.06 -11.22 -21.66
C ILE A 61 -3.86 -12.51 -21.74
N GLU A 62 -3.34 -13.53 -22.41
CA GLU A 62 -3.99 -14.84 -22.44
C GLU A 62 -4.07 -15.37 -21.00
N GLY A 63 -5.29 -15.57 -20.48
CA GLY A 63 -5.55 -15.86 -19.06
C GLY A 63 -5.85 -14.64 -18.16
N GLY A 64 -5.77 -13.41 -18.67
CA GLY A 64 -6.10 -12.19 -17.94
C GLY A 64 -7.60 -12.07 -17.65
N ALA A 65 -7.96 -11.84 -16.39
CA ALA A 65 -9.34 -11.64 -15.98
C ALA A 65 -9.97 -10.48 -16.76
N VAL A 66 -11.06 -10.78 -17.47
CA VAL A 66 -11.85 -9.80 -18.22
C VAL A 66 -12.40 -8.82 -17.18
N HIS A 67 -11.77 -7.65 -17.09
CA HIS A 67 -12.10 -6.58 -16.15
C HIS A 67 -11.66 -6.83 -14.69
N ASP A 68 -10.36 -7.04 -14.44
CA ASP A 68 -9.83 -6.91 -13.07
C ASP A 68 -9.60 -5.42 -12.73
N PRO A 69 -10.37 -4.82 -11.79
CA PRO A 69 -10.17 -3.44 -11.36
C PRO A 69 -8.96 -3.27 -10.42
N ALA A 70 -8.22 -4.34 -10.12
CA ALA A 70 -7.04 -4.30 -9.25
C ALA A 70 -5.90 -3.46 -9.83
N ASP A 71 -5.03 -2.99 -8.93
CA ASP A 71 -3.85 -2.20 -9.28
C ASP A 71 -2.67 -3.04 -9.79
N GLY A 72 -2.70 -4.34 -9.53
CA GLY A 72 -1.73 -5.29 -10.04
C GLY A 72 -2.02 -6.73 -9.62
N PHE A 73 -1.14 -7.64 -10.01
CA PHE A 73 -1.16 -9.04 -9.59
C PHE A 73 0.24 -9.57 -9.32
N VAL A 74 0.30 -10.65 -8.55
CA VAL A 74 1.53 -11.38 -8.26
C VAL A 74 1.31 -12.88 -8.44
N GLU A 75 2.25 -13.52 -9.13
CA GLU A 75 2.27 -14.97 -9.28
C GLU A 75 2.73 -15.62 -7.96
N THR A 76 1.88 -16.46 -7.40
CA THR A 76 2.15 -17.13 -6.12
C THR A 76 2.05 -18.64 -6.25
N LYS A 77 2.48 -19.37 -5.22
CA LYS A 77 2.34 -20.83 -5.15
C LYS A 77 0.89 -21.31 -5.20
N ILE A 78 -0.07 -20.45 -4.87
CA ILE A 78 -1.52 -20.75 -4.89
C ILE A 78 -2.21 -20.23 -6.15
N GLY A 79 -1.43 -19.77 -7.14
CA GLY A 79 -1.90 -19.11 -8.36
C GLY A 79 -1.74 -17.60 -8.33
N ALA A 80 -2.17 -16.94 -9.40
CA ALA A 80 -2.15 -15.49 -9.52
C ALA A 80 -3.08 -14.84 -8.48
N VAL A 81 -2.55 -13.87 -7.73
CA VAL A 81 -3.32 -13.09 -6.74
C VAL A 81 -3.33 -11.63 -7.15
N SER A 82 -4.51 -11.08 -7.39
CA SER A 82 -4.68 -9.65 -7.64
C SER A 82 -4.68 -8.84 -6.35
N TYR A 83 -4.14 -7.62 -6.42
CA TYR A 83 -4.11 -6.70 -5.30
C TYR A 83 -4.50 -5.27 -5.69
N GLU A 84 -5.14 -4.59 -4.75
CA GLU A 84 -5.41 -3.17 -4.78
C GLU A 84 -4.40 -2.44 -3.89
N VAL A 85 -3.97 -1.26 -4.30
CA VAL A 85 -3.06 -0.40 -3.53
C VAL A 85 -3.79 0.84 -3.05
N LYS A 86 -3.55 1.22 -1.80
CA LYS A 86 -3.96 2.53 -1.26
C LYS A 86 -2.79 3.15 -0.56
N CYS A 87 -2.45 4.39 -0.90
CA CYS A 87 -1.34 5.11 -0.29
C CYS A 87 -1.87 6.34 0.44
N ALA A 88 -1.42 6.52 1.68
CA ALA A 88 -1.77 7.67 2.50
C ALA A 88 -0.52 8.23 3.19
N ARG A 89 -0.37 9.55 3.17
CA ARG A 89 0.57 10.28 4.04
C ARG A 89 -0.08 10.59 5.37
N ILE A 90 0.70 11.08 6.32
CA ILE A 90 0.18 11.58 7.59
C ILE A 90 -0.83 12.70 7.31
N ASN A 91 -2.02 12.54 7.87
CA ASN A 91 -3.08 13.53 7.86
C ASN A 91 -3.46 13.88 9.31
N ILE A 92 -3.80 15.15 9.55
CA ILE A 92 -4.38 15.62 10.81
C ILE A 92 -5.82 16.01 10.51
N ALA A 93 -6.75 15.12 10.85
CA ALA A 93 -8.17 15.39 10.62
C ALA A 93 -8.63 16.56 11.50
N ASN A 94 -9.52 17.41 10.98
CA ASN A 94 -10.08 18.56 11.70
C ASN A 94 -9.03 19.51 12.31
N ARG A 95 -7.88 19.73 11.65
CA ARG A 95 -6.84 20.66 12.10
C ARG A 95 -7.41 22.06 12.44
N TYR A 96 -8.41 22.52 11.69
CA TYR A 96 -9.12 23.78 11.92
C TYR A 96 -9.88 23.85 13.26
N LYS A 97 -10.11 22.72 13.93
CA LYS A 97 -10.71 22.61 15.26
C LYS A 97 -9.67 22.41 16.38
N GLY A 98 -8.38 22.53 16.07
CA GLY A 98 -7.29 22.33 17.03
C GLY A 98 -6.92 20.86 17.29
N GLU A 99 -7.42 19.92 16.48
CA GLU A 99 -6.96 18.53 16.57
C GLU A 99 -5.51 18.39 16.08
N SER A 100 -4.71 17.61 16.81
CA SER A 100 -3.29 17.31 16.52
C SER A 100 -3.03 15.84 16.20
N LYS A 101 -4.09 15.02 16.16
CA LYS A 101 -3.95 13.56 16.02
C LYS A 101 -3.59 13.16 14.60
N GLU A 102 -2.36 12.69 14.45
CA GLU A 102 -1.86 12.12 13.20
C GLU A 102 -2.51 10.76 12.90
N ASN A 103 -2.95 10.61 11.67
CA ASN A 103 -3.59 9.39 11.19
C ASN A 103 -3.30 9.14 9.71
N TRP A 104 -3.39 7.87 9.32
CA TRP A 104 -3.59 7.48 7.92
C TRP A 104 -5.07 7.22 7.68
N ALA A 105 -5.58 7.66 6.54
CA ALA A 105 -6.95 7.43 6.12
C ALA A 105 -6.96 6.78 4.72
N PHE A 106 -7.62 5.62 4.63
CA PHE A 106 -7.75 4.85 3.40
C PHE A 106 -9.23 4.77 3.03
N VAL A 107 -9.57 5.08 1.78
CA VAL A 107 -10.96 5.19 1.28
C VAL A 107 -11.14 4.43 -0.03
N ASN A 108 -12.38 4.18 -0.45
CA ASN A 108 -12.73 3.49 -1.69
C ASN A 108 -12.10 2.09 -1.78
N LEU A 109 -12.19 1.37 -0.65
CA LEU A 109 -11.59 0.05 -0.46
C LEU A 109 -12.44 -1.05 -1.09
N SER A 110 -13.73 -1.10 -0.76
CA SER A 110 -14.63 -2.17 -1.21
C SER A 110 -15.55 -1.77 -2.35
N THR A 111 -15.67 -0.46 -2.63
CA THR A 111 -16.46 0.06 -3.75
C THR A 111 -15.70 1.11 -4.56
N THR A 112 -16.03 1.17 -5.85
CA THR A 112 -15.59 2.23 -6.77
C THR A 112 -16.30 3.56 -6.45
N PRO A 113 -15.81 4.70 -6.99
CA PRO A 113 -16.52 5.99 -6.88
C PRO A 113 -17.97 5.92 -7.40
N ALA A 114 -18.22 5.09 -8.42
CA ALA A 114 -19.56 4.80 -8.96
C ALA A 114 -20.37 3.81 -8.10
N LYS A 115 -19.95 3.53 -6.86
CA LYS A 115 -20.58 2.61 -5.90
C LYS A 115 -20.67 1.15 -6.36
N LYS A 116 -19.93 0.75 -7.40
CA LYS A 116 -19.83 -0.66 -7.81
C LYS A 116 -18.88 -1.43 -6.88
N PRO A 117 -19.19 -2.66 -6.47
CA PRO A 117 -18.28 -3.50 -5.69
C PRO A 117 -16.95 -3.71 -6.42
N LYS A 118 -15.85 -3.69 -5.67
CA LYS A 118 -14.54 -4.10 -6.17
C LYS A 118 -14.35 -5.61 -5.95
N SER A 119 -13.52 -6.21 -6.79
CA SER A 119 -13.14 -7.62 -6.68
C SER A 119 -11.62 -7.71 -6.87
N TYR A 120 -10.90 -7.89 -5.77
CA TYR A 120 -9.46 -8.14 -5.76
C TYR A 120 -9.17 -9.10 -4.59
N GLY A 121 -8.03 -9.80 -4.63
CA GLY A 121 -7.64 -10.73 -3.57
C GLY A 121 -7.21 -10.02 -2.29
N VAL A 122 -6.22 -9.13 -2.42
CA VAL A 122 -5.55 -8.46 -1.28
C VAL A 122 -5.56 -6.94 -1.43
N LEU A 123 -5.80 -6.22 -0.35
CA LEU A 123 -5.52 -4.80 -0.23
C LEU A 123 -4.12 -4.62 0.39
N ILE A 124 -3.26 -3.87 -0.29
CA ILE A 124 -2.00 -3.34 0.24
C ILE A 124 -2.23 -1.85 0.55
N ALA A 125 -2.54 -1.55 1.81
CA ALA A 125 -2.68 -0.17 2.28
C ALA A 125 -1.36 0.31 2.91
N ILE A 126 -0.82 1.40 2.38
CA ILE A 126 0.51 1.93 2.66
C ILE A 126 0.36 3.26 3.38
N GLY A 127 0.72 3.29 4.65
CA GLY A 127 0.89 4.52 5.43
C GLY A 127 2.33 5.00 5.32
N ILE A 128 2.57 6.17 4.72
CA ILE A 128 3.88 6.81 4.72
C ILE A 128 3.95 7.71 5.95
N THR A 129 5.00 7.57 6.77
CA THR A 129 5.22 8.35 8.00
C THR A 129 5.73 9.76 7.73
N THR A 130 5.50 10.32 6.55
CA THR A 130 5.83 11.71 6.25
C THR A 130 4.56 12.53 6.15
N LEU A 131 4.67 13.83 6.44
CA LEU A 131 3.63 14.80 6.14
C LEU A 131 3.41 14.91 4.62
N GLY A 132 2.30 15.53 4.22
CA GLY A 132 2.14 16.03 2.85
C GLY A 132 3.18 17.11 2.55
N LEU A 133 3.63 17.20 1.29
CA LEU A 133 4.63 18.20 0.88
C LEU A 133 4.10 19.63 0.99
N GLU A 134 2.78 19.80 0.93
CA GLU A 134 2.10 21.07 1.14
C GLU A 134 2.23 21.59 2.58
N ASN A 135 2.75 20.78 3.50
CA ASN A 135 3.04 21.20 4.86
C ASN A 135 4.45 21.79 4.95
N GLU A 136 4.55 23.04 5.41
CA GLU A 136 5.83 23.76 5.61
C GLU A 136 6.84 23.01 6.49
N ARG A 137 6.35 22.12 7.37
CA ARG A 137 7.19 21.31 8.27
C ARG A 137 7.63 19.98 7.65
N TYR A 138 7.38 19.74 6.36
CA TYR A 138 7.66 18.47 5.72
C TYR A 138 9.13 18.04 5.90
N TRP A 139 10.06 18.93 5.56
CA TRP A 139 11.48 18.62 5.59
C TRP A 139 12.00 18.48 7.02
N GLU A 140 11.65 19.39 7.92
CA GLU A 140 11.94 19.27 9.36
C GLU A 140 11.48 17.90 9.90
N HIS A 141 10.22 17.56 9.68
CA HIS A 141 9.65 16.28 10.09
C HIS A 141 10.41 15.09 9.47
N LEU A 142 10.78 15.15 8.19
CA LEU A 142 11.52 14.06 7.54
C LEU A 142 12.91 13.89 8.17
N HIS A 143 13.62 14.97 8.47
CA HIS A 143 14.92 14.92 9.12
C HIS A 143 14.82 14.33 10.54
N ASP A 144 13.83 14.73 11.32
CA ASP A 144 13.58 14.18 12.67
C ASP A 144 13.27 12.68 12.63
N LEU A 145 12.45 12.26 11.67
CA LEU A 145 12.12 10.86 11.44
C LEU A 145 13.38 10.06 11.06
N LEU A 146 14.21 10.56 10.15
CA LEU A 146 15.43 9.89 9.73
C LEU A 146 16.44 9.80 10.88
N THR A 147 16.51 10.80 11.75
CA THR A 147 17.33 10.77 12.96
C THR A 147 16.87 9.64 13.90
N THR A 148 15.56 9.54 14.12
CA THR A 148 14.98 8.47 14.95
C THR A 148 15.25 7.08 14.36
N LEU A 149 15.11 6.92 13.05
CA LEU A 149 15.42 5.65 12.36
C LEU A 149 16.91 5.31 12.44
N HIS A 150 17.78 6.30 12.32
CA HIS A 150 19.22 6.13 12.46
C HIS A 150 19.61 5.65 13.86
N GLU A 151 19.05 6.27 14.92
CA GLU A 151 19.24 5.84 16.31
C GLU A 151 18.79 4.38 16.54
N ALA A 152 17.69 3.99 15.90
CA ALA A 152 17.18 2.61 15.90
C ALA A 152 17.95 1.65 14.97
N ARG A 153 19.01 2.12 14.29
CA ARG A 153 19.80 1.36 13.30
C ARG A 153 18.98 0.81 12.14
N ILE A 154 17.94 1.54 11.74
CA ILE A 154 17.09 1.22 10.59
C ILE A 154 17.62 2.01 9.38
N PRO A 155 17.97 1.34 8.27
CA PRO A 155 18.49 2.03 7.09
C PRO A 155 17.40 2.89 6.45
N ALA A 156 17.67 4.18 6.32
CA ALA A 156 16.81 5.13 5.63
C ALA A 156 17.67 6.30 5.14
N ARG A 157 17.31 6.87 3.98
CA ARG A 157 17.99 8.04 3.41
C ARG A 157 16.98 9.09 2.98
N VAL A 158 17.38 10.36 3.06
CA VAL A 158 16.53 11.50 2.69
C VAL A 158 16.21 11.53 1.19
N ASP A 159 17.17 11.10 0.37
CA ASP A 159 17.08 11.08 -1.08
C ASP A 159 16.52 9.76 -1.65
N ALA A 160 16.16 8.81 -0.77
CA ALA A 160 15.60 7.53 -1.20
C ALA A 160 14.37 7.76 -2.08
N LEU A 161 14.32 7.06 -3.21
CA LEU A 161 13.22 7.05 -4.17
C LEU A 161 12.22 5.94 -3.83
N PRO A 162 10.94 6.06 -4.22
CA PRO A 162 9.90 5.09 -3.84
C PRO A 162 10.16 3.62 -4.21
N HIS A 163 11.00 3.38 -5.22
CA HIS A 163 11.37 2.03 -5.69
C HIS A 163 12.64 1.49 -5.02
N GLU A 164 13.32 2.29 -4.20
CA GLU A 164 14.52 1.88 -3.47
C GLU A 164 14.16 1.30 -2.09
N GLU A 165 14.97 0.35 -1.63
CA GLU A 165 14.70 -0.38 -0.39
C GLU A 165 14.65 0.52 0.86
N ASP A 166 15.54 1.52 0.93
CA ASP A 166 15.62 2.46 2.05
C ASP A 166 14.34 3.30 2.24
N PHE A 167 13.57 3.49 1.16
CA PHE A 167 12.29 4.19 1.23
C PHE A 167 11.26 3.42 2.05
N LEU A 168 11.33 2.08 2.03
CA LEU A 168 10.37 1.22 2.74
C LEU A 168 10.43 1.44 4.25
N SER A 169 11.55 1.92 4.79
CA SER A 169 11.69 2.26 6.21
C SER A 169 10.78 3.41 6.65
N LEU A 170 10.30 4.23 5.71
CA LEU A 170 9.31 5.29 5.92
C LEU A 170 7.86 4.79 5.80
N CYS A 171 7.65 3.51 5.53
CA CYS A 171 6.34 2.96 5.21
C CYS A 171 5.84 1.98 6.29
N SER A 172 4.54 2.00 6.49
CA SER A 172 3.77 1.01 7.23
C SER A 172 2.82 0.32 6.27
N PHE A 173 2.88 -1.01 6.18
CA PHE A 173 2.06 -1.82 5.29
C PHE A 173 0.95 -2.51 6.08
N PHE A 174 -0.29 -2.34 5.64
CA PHE A 174 -1.42 -3.16 6.06
C PHE A 174 -1.79 -4.06 4.90
N VAL A 175 -1.66 -5.37 5.09
CA VAL A 175 -1.95 -6.38 4.06
C VAL A 175 -3.21 -7.13 4.47
N LEU A 176 -4.34 -6.80 3.83
CA LEU A 176 -5.64 -7.33 4.20
C LEU A 176 -6.22 -8.16 3.06
N PRO A 177 -6.65 -9.41 3.28
CA PRO A 177 -7.51 -10.07 2.30
C PRO A 177 -8.86 -9.36 2.23
N MET A 178 -9.47 -9.32 1.04
CA MET A 178 -10.73 -8.59 0.79
C MET A 178 -11.87 -8.97 1.75
N SER A 179 -11.90 -10.23 2.21
CA SER A 179 -12.90 -10.72 3.19
C SER A 179 -12.83 -10.04 4.56
N GLU A 180 -11.71 -9.38 4.90
CA GLU A 180 -11.52 -8.69 6.18
C GLU A 180 -11.89 -7.20 6.11
N ILE A 181 -12.17 -6.70 4.90
CA ILE A 181 -12.54 -5.31 4.64
C ILE A 181 -14.05 -5.14 4.87
N ARG A 182 -14.41 -4.74 6.08
CA ARG A 182 -15.83 -4.56 6.48
C ARG A 182 -16.45 -3.24 6.05
N THR A 183 -15.62 -2.23 5.83
CA THR A 183 -16.05 -0.85 5.54
C THR A 183 -15.29 -0.33 4.32
N ASN A 184 -15.93 0.52 3.52
CA ASN A 184 -15.30 1.13 2.34
C ASN A 184 -14.21 2.16 2.68
N TYR A 185 -13.92 2.34 3.96
CA TYR A 185 -12.85 3.18 4.46
C TYR A 185 -12.34 2.66 5.79
N PHE A 186 -11.11 2.99 6.15
CA PHE A 186 -10.66 2.98 7.53
C PHE A 186 -9.64 4.06 7.81
N ARG A 187 -9.54 4.44 9.09
CA ARG A 187 -8.55 5.38 9.60
C ARG A 187 -7.78 4.71 10.74
N VAL A 188 -6.47 4.95 10.77
CA VAL A 188 -5.59 4.44 11.84
C VAL A 188 -4.81 5.60 12.42
N ASN A 189 -4.91 5.79 13.74
CA ASN A 189 -4.11 6.77 14.46
C ASN A 189 -2.69 6.23 14.66
N LEU A 190 -1.67 7.05 14.38
CA LEU A 190 -0.26 6.65 14.43
C LEU A 190 0.20 6.21 15.83
N ASN A 191 -0.38 6.77 16.89
CA ASN A 191 -0.02 6.47 18.27
C ASN A 191 -0.72 5.21 18.83
N SER A 192 -1.70 4.66 18.11
CA SER A 192 -2.47 3.51 18.56
C SER A 192 -2.67 2.47 17.46
N VAL A 193 -1.71 2.37 16.54
CA VAL A 193 -1.81 1.50 15.37
C VAL A 193 -1.93 0.03 15.78
N GLU A 194 -1.08 -0.43 16.70
CA GLU A 194 -1.06 -1.83 17.16
C GLU A 194 -2.35 -2.22 17.87
N ALA A 195 -2.95 -1.29 18.64
CA ALA A 195 -4.22 -1.50 19.32
C ALA A 195 -5.44 -1.44 18.37
N SER A 196 -5.24 -1.04 17.10
CA SER A 196 -6.34 -0.97 16.14
C SER A 196 -6.76 -2.37 15.67
N ARG A 197 -8.01 -2.50 15.21
CA ARG A 197 -8.52 -3.74 14.58
C ARG A 197 -7.68 -4.24 13.39
N TYR A 198 -6.85 -3.37 12.82
CA TYR A 198 -6.00 -3.67 11.67
C TYR A 198 -4.53 -3.87 12.05
N GLY A 199 -4.15 -3.71 13.33
CA GLY A 199 -2.77 -3.90 13.80
C GLY A 199 -2.23 -5.30 13.50
N GLN A 200 -3.07 -6.33 13.62
CA GLN A 200 -2.70 -7.71 13.27
C GLN A 200 -2.32 -7.92 11.78
N TYR A 201 -2.75 -7.03 10.88
CA TYR A 201 -2.44 -7.07 9.44
C TYR A 201 -1.26 -6.18 9.06
N ARG A 202 -0.61 -5.58 10.05
CA ARG A 202 0.42 -4.56 9.84
C ARG A 202 1.83 -5.12 9.94
N ALA A 203 2.70 -4.58 9.09
CA ALA A 203 4.15 -4.58 9.24
C ALA A 203 4.74 -3.18 9.04
N TRP A 204 5.78 -2.84 9.80
CA TRP A 204 6.67 -1.75 9.41
C TRP A 204 7.51 -2.21 8.22
N GLY A 205 7.75 -1.31 7.27
CA GLY A 205 8.45 -1.63 6.04
C GLY A 205 9.93 -1.95 6.23
N HIS A 206 10.53 -1.72 7.39
CA HIS A 206 11.88 -2.20 7.73
C HIS A 206 11.87 -3.60 8.39
N ASP A 207 10.73 -4.09 8.87
CA ASP A 207 10.60 -5.40 9.51
C ASP A 207 10.26 -6.48 8.46
N ARG A 208 11.31 -7.01 7.82
CA ARG A 208 11.18 -8.02 6.77
C ARG A 208 10.40 -9.26 7.21
N ALA A 209 10.66 -9.75 8.43
CA ALA A 209 10.02 -10.96 8.95
C ALA A 209 8.52 -10.73 9.13
N ARG A 210 8.14 -9.58 9.71
CA ARG A 210 6.73 -9.23 9.87
C ARG A 210 6.05 -8.95 8.53
N CYS A 211 6.72 -8.29 7.58
CA CYS A 211 6.21 -8.06 6.23
C CYS A 211 5.86 -9.38 5.51
N LEU A 212 6.77 -10.35 5.53
CA LEU A 212 6.52 -11.68 4.98
C LEU A 212 5.37 -12.37 5.71
N SER A 213 5.37 -12.33 7.04
CA SER A 213 4.34 -12.96 7.87
C SER A 213 2.92 -12.44 7.58
N VAL A 214 2.73 -11.11 7.49
CA VAL A 214 1.40 -10.55 7.19
C VAL A 214 0.95 -10.85 5.77
N TRP A 215 1.89 -10.93 4.82
CA TRP A 215 1.60 -11.32 3.44
C TRP A 215 1.16 -12.79 3.36
N GLU A 216 1.93 -13.71 3.94
CA GLU A 216 1.60 -15.14 3.96
C GLU A 216 0.27 -15.41 4.69
N ALA A 217 0.00 -14.69 5.78
CA ALA A 217 -1.27 -14.78 6.49
C ALA A 217 -2.46 -14.35 5.61
N ALA A 218 -2.30 -13.31 4.79
CA ALA A 218 -3.32 -12.89 3.84
C ALA A 218 -3.56 -13.95 2.76
N LEU A 219 -2.48 -14.52 2.18
CA LEU A 219 -2.60 -15.61 1.20
C LEU A 219 -3.27 -16.86 1.79
N GLY A 220 -2.91 -17.27 3.00
CA GLY A 220 -3.50 -18.41 3.68
C GLY A 220 -5.02 -18.27 3.90
N LYS A 221 -5.52 -17.04 4.07
CA LYS A 221 -6.97 -16.78 4.13
C LYS A 221 -7.65 -16.93 2.77
N LEU A 222 -6.99 -16.54 1.67
CA LEU A 222 -7.55 -16.70 0.32
C LEU A 222 -7.71 -18.19 -0.06
N SER A 223 -6.71 -19.02 0.25
CA SER A 223 -6.77 -20.46 -0.04
C SER A 223 -7.93 -21.17 0.66
N ARG A 224 -8.22 -20.79 1.92
CA ARG A 224 -9.33 -21.38 2.69
C ARG A 224 -10.69 -21.00 2.11
N VAL A 225 -10.84 -19.75 1.64
CA VAL A 225 -12.08 -19.30 0.96
C VAL A 225 -12.29 -20.08 -0.34
N ALA A 226 -11.25 -20.23 -1.17
CA ALA A 226 -11.33 -20.99 -2.41
C ALA A 226 -11.74 -22.46 -2.19
N GLN A 227 -11.20 -23.12 -1.16
CA GLN A 227 -11.56 -24.48 -0.78
C GLN A 227 -13.02 -24.58 -0.28
N THR A 228 -13.47 -23.61 0.51
CA THR A 228 -14.85 -23.59 1.05
C THR A 228 -15.87 -23.40 -0.07
N THR A 229 -15.60 -22.50 -1.04
CA THR A 229 -16.47 -22.28 -2.19
C THR A 229 -16.50 -23.48 -3.15
N ALA A 230 -15.37 -24.17 -3.34
CA ALA A 230 -15.31 -25.39 -4.15
C ALA A 230 -16.16 -26.52 -3.57
N LEU A 231 -16.05 -26.76 -2.25
CA LEU A 231 -16.84 -27.77 -1.53
C LEU A 231 -18.35 -27.51 -1.61
N GLN A 232 -18.78 -26.25 -1.53
CA GLN A 232 -20.19 -25.87 -1.63
C GLN A 232 -20.78 -26.05 -3.04
N ARG A 233 -19.97 -25.86 -4.10
CA ARG A 233 -20.42 -26.10 -5.48
C ARG A 233 -20.59 -27.59 -5.77
N THR A 234 -19.68 -28.42 -5.31
CA THR A 234 -19.80 -29.89 -5.47
C THR A 234 -21.01 -30.49 -4.75
N THR A 235 -21.51 -29.87 -3.69
CA THR A 235 -22.73 -30.30 -3.00
C THR A 235 -24.02 -29.83 -3.67
N LEU A 236 -23.98 -28.80 -4.53
CA LEU A 236 -25.16 -28.27 -5.22
C LEU A 236 -25.34 -28.89 -6.62
N ASP A 237 -24.26 -29.30 -7.28
CA ASP A 237 -24.32 -29.97 -8.60
C ASP A 237 -24.54 -31.50 -8.49
N GLY A 238 -24.74 -32.01 -7.27
CA GLY A 238 -24.98 -33.43 -6.96
C GLY A 238 -26.42 -33.80 -6.63
N HIS A 239 -27.39 -32.91 -6.91
CA HIS A 239 -28.83 -33.12 -6.67
C HIS A 239 -29.66 -32.89 -7.93
#